data_AF-A0A7S0K851-F1
#
_entry.id   AF-A0A7S0K851-F1
#
_cell.length_a   1.000
_cell.length_b   1.000
_cell.length_c   1.000
_cell.angle_alpha   90.00
_cell.angle_beta   90.00
_cell.angle_gamma   90.00
#
_symmetry.space_group_name_H-M   'P 1'
#
loop_
_entity.id
_entity.type
_entity.pdbx_description
1 polymer ?
#
loop_
_entity_poly.entity_id
_entity_poly.type
_entity_poly.pdbx_seq_one_letter_code
_entity_poly.pdbx_strand_id
1 'polypeptide(L)'
;LAQTSGGVVPLLRSFFGFLQTRTDFYIVDPSPKRRVGFAQGDAERLLLRAFRSFPLKDPAGRPVDHAPVADTLARLDERAAAPSRPKRAPKPAHDRERPSPDA
;
A
#
# COMPACT_ATOMS: atom_id res chain seq x y z
N LEU A 1 14.13 18.29 -17.24
CA LEU A 1 14.27 18.52 -15.79
C LEU A 1 14.17 17.24 -14.92
N ALA A 2 14.00 16.04 -15.49
CA ALA A 2 13.95 14.78 -14.72
C ALA A 2 15.30 14.02 -14.64
N GLN A 3 16.34 14.49 -15.33
CA GLN A 3 17.64 13.79 -15.41
C GLN A 3 18.61 14.18 -14.29
N THR A 4 18.32 15.24 -13.51
CA THR A 4 19.26 15.84 -12.54
C THR A 4 18.92 15.57 -11.08
N SER A 5 17.78 14.94 -10.79
CA SER A 5 17.34 14.61 -9.44
C SER A 5 17.09 13.11 -9.38
N GLY A 6 17.77 12.41 -8.47
CA GLY A 6 17.83 10.96 -8.43
C GLY A 6 16.45 10.29 -8.55
N GLY A 7 16.16 9.72 -9.71
CA GLY A 7 15.04 8.81 -9.95
C GLY A 7 13.62 9.37 -9.78
N VAL A 8 12.65 8.70 -10.41
CA VAL A 8 11.22 9.01 -10.26
C VAL A 8 10.70 8.72 -8.84
N VAL A 9 11.31 7.79 -8.11
CA VAL A 9 10.84 7.36 -6.78
C VAL A 9 10.99 8.47 -5.72
N PRO A 10 12.16 9.13 -5.56
CA PRO A 10 12.29 10.28 -4.68
C PRO A 10 11.41 11.48 -5.07
N LEU A 11 11.19 11.69 -6.38
CA LEU A 11 10.27 12.72 -6.88
C LEU A 11 8.84 12.44 -6.42
N LEU A 12 8.34 11.23 -6.64
CA LEU A 12 7.00 10.82 -6.20
C LEU A 12 6.86 10.93 -4.68
N ARG A 13 7.88 10.51 -3.91
CA ARG A 13 7.87 10.63 -2.45
C ARG A 13 7.76 12.10 -2.00
N SER A 14 8.50 12.99 -2.65
CA SER A 14 8.43 14.43 -2.35
C SER A 14 7.08 15.03 -2.74
N PHE A 15 6.52 14.62 -3.88
CA PHE A 15 5.20 15.05 -4.34
C PHE A 15 4.08 14.61 -3.38
N PHE A 16 4.07 13.34 -2.96
CA PHE A 16 3.10 12.85 -1.98
C PHE A 16 3.30 13.48 -0.61
N GLY A 17 4.55 13.75 -0.20
CA GLY A 17 4.85 14.49 1.02
C GLY A 17 4.31 15.94 0.97
N PHE A 18 4.39 16.60 -0.18
CA PHE A 18 3.77 17.92 -0.39
C PHE A 18 2.25 17.84 -0.27
N LEU A 19 1.60 16.89 -0.94
CA LEU A 19 0.15 16.69 -0.84
C LEU A 19 -0.29 16.43 0.61
N GLN A 20 0.49 15.67 1.38
CA GLN A 20 0.18 15.41 2.78
C GLN A 20 0.30 16.64 3.68
N THR A 21 1.31 17.49 3.45
CA THR A 21 1.67 18.56 4.39
C THR A 21 1.10 19.93 4.04
N ARG A 22 0.81 20.17 2.76
CA ARG A 22 0.41 21.48 2.23
C ARG A 22 -0.99 21.51 1.64
N THR A 23 -1.69 20.38 1.63
CA THR A 23 -3.03 20.30 1.06
C THR A 23 -3.91 19.41 1.93
N ASP A 24 -5.23 19.52 1.77
CA ASP A 24 -6.20 18.67 2.48
C ASP A 24 -6.36 17.28 1.83
N PHE A 25 -5.46 16.90 0.91
CA PHE A 25 -5.60 15.69 0.08
C PHE A 25 -5.61 14.40 0.89
N TYR A 26 -4.92 14.37 2.02
CA TYR A 26 -4.88 13.21 2.93
C TYR A 26 -5.80 13.36 4.15
N ILE A 27 -6.65 14.38 4.19
CA ILE A 27 -7.63 14.57 5.25
C ILE A 27 -8.90 13.81 4.86
N VAL A 28 -9.29 12.84 5.69
CA VAL A 28 -10.57 12.12 5.55
C VAL A 28 -11.53 12.67 6.59
N ASP A 29 -12.61 13.30 6.13
CA ASP A 29 -13.71 13.72 7.00
C ASP A 29 -14.99 12.99 6.51
N PRO A 30 -15.68 12.20 7.33
CA PRO A 30 -16.90 11.49 6.92
C PRO A 30 -18.14 12.40 6.92
N SER A 31 -18.07 13.64 7.41
CA SER A 31 -19.19 14.55 7.54
C SER A 31 -19.81 14.93 6.19
N PRO A 32 -21.16 14.99 6.07
CA PRO A 32 -21.85 15.47 4.88
C PRO A 32 -21.74 17.00 4.71
N LYS A 33 -21.30 17.74 5.73
CA LYS A 33 -21.08 19.20 5.69
C LYS A 33 -19.58 19.56 5.66
N ARG A 34 -18.78 18.75 4.98
CA ARG A 34 -17.32 18.91 4.92
C ARG A 34 -16.92 20.30 4.42
N ARG A 35 -16.01 20.94 5.15
CA ARG A 35 -15.36 22.19 4.73
C ARG A 35 -13.97 21.96 4.13
N VAL A 36 -13.32 20.84 4.47
CA VAL A 36 -11.97 20.45 4.03
C VAL A 36 -11.90 18.93 3.88
N GLY A 37 -10.96 18.45 3.08
CA GLY A 37 -10.70 17.02 2.92
C GLY A 37 -11.63 16.24 1.98
N PHE A 38 -11.33 14.96 1.80
CA PHE A 38 -11.99 14.04 0.88
C PHE A 38 -12.78 12.96 1.62
N ALA A 39 -13.69 12.28 0.91
CA ALA A 39 -14.38 11.14 1.52
C ALA A 39 -13.41 9.98 1.49
N GLN A 40 -13.67 8.96 2.30
CA GLN A 40 -12.83 7.78 2.27
C GLN A 40 -12.75 7.21 0.83
N GLY A 41 -11.52 7.11 0.33
CA GLY A 41 -11.21 6.65 -1.03
C GLY A 41 -11.41 7.67 -2.17
N ASP A 42 -11.98 8.86 -1.95
CA ASP A 42 -12.17 9.83 -3.04
C ASP A 42 -10.84 10.39 -3.55
N ALA A 43 -9.93 10.74 -2.64
CA ALA A 43 -8.61 11.25 -2.99
C ALA A 43 -7.80 10.21 -3.80
N GLU A 44 -7.87 8.94 -3.40
CA GLU A 44 -7.22 7.85 -4.12
C GLU A 44 -7.82 7.64 -5.51
N ARG A 45 -9.16 7.64 -5.62
CA ARG A 45 -9.86 7.57 -6.91
C ARG A 45 -9.47 8.73 -7.83
N LEU A 46 -9.33 9.94 -7.29
CA LEU A 46 -8.93 11.13 -8.04
C LEU A 46 -7.52 10.99 -8.60
N LEU A 47 -6.57 10.55 -7.76
CA LEU A 47 -5.18 10.31 -8.18
C LEU A 47 -5.10 9.23 -9.26
N LEU A 48 -5.82 8.12 -9.06
CA LEU A 48 -5.85 7.02 -10.01
C LEU A 48 -6.48 7.43 -11.35
N ARG A 49 -7.55 8.23 -11.31
CA ARG A 49 -8.17 8.80 -12.52
C ARG A 49 -7.20 9.73 -13.26
N ALA A 50 -6.49 10.58 -12.54
CA ALA A 50 -5.49 11.47 -13.13
C ALA A 50 -4.36 10.68 -13.80
N PHE A 51 -3.82 9.65 -13.14
CA PHE A 51 -2.82 8.76 -13.72
C PHE A 51 -3.34 8.07 -14.99
N ARG A 52 -4.59 7.58 -14.96
CA ARG A 52 -5.21 6.87 -16.09
C ARG A 52 -5.55 7.74 -17.29
N SER A 53 -5.57 9.07 -17.13
CA SER A 53 -5.75 9.99 -18.26
C SER A 53 -4.57 9.96 -19.24
N PHE A 54 -3.42 9.44 -18.80
CA PHE A 54 -2.25 9.27 -19.64
C PHE A 54 -2.24 7.84 -20.25
N PRO A 55 -1.99 7.71 -21.56
CA PRO A 55 -1.94 6.40 -22.20
C PRO A 55 -0.70 5.62 -21.74
N LEU A 56 -0.89 4.35 -21.36
CA LEU A 56 0.25 3.46 -21.15
C LEU A 56 0.85 3.08 -22.49
N LYS A 57 2.15 2.86 -22.50
CA LYS A 57 2.88 2.41 -23.69
C LYS A 57 3.74 1.22 -23.32
N ASP A 58 3.80 0.24 -24.21
CA ASP A 58 4.77 -0.85 -24.12
C ASP A 58 6.19 -0.32 -24.46
N PRO A 59 7.26 -1.12 -24.26
CA PRO A 59 8.61 -0.71 -24.64
C PRO A 59 8.78 -0.39 -26.13
N ALA A 60 7.87 -0.86 -26.99
CA ALA A 60 7.83 -0.56 -28.42
C ALA A 60 6.99 0.70 -28.74
N GLY A 61 6.43 1.37 -27.73
CA GLY A 61 5.65 2.60 -27.86
C GLY A 61 4.18 2.39 -28.21
N ARG A 62 3.69 1.16 -28.28
CA ARG A 62 2.28 0.84 -28.60
C ARG A 62 1.39 1.09 -27.39
N PRO A 63 0.18 1.65 -27.58
CA PRO A 63 -0.74 1.90 -26.48
C PRO A 63 -1.15 0.59 -25.81
N VAL A 64 -1.23 0.61 -24.48
CA VAL A 64 -1.67 -0.52 -23.66
C VAL A 64 -2.80 -0.05 -22.76
N ASP A 65 -3.81 -0.90 -22.58
CA ASP A 65 -4.91 -0.58 -21.69
C ASP A 65 -4.50 -0.64 -20.22
N HIS A 66 -5.11 0.22 -19.41
CA HIS A 66 -4.96 0.17 -17.96
C HIS A 66 -5.67 -1.07 -17.41
N ALA A 67 -5.02 -1.80 -16.51
CA ALA A 67 -5.63 -2.94 -15.83
C ALA A 67 -6.88 -2.52 -15.01
N PRO A 68 -7.89 -3.40 -14.84
CA PRO A 68 -9.07 -3.09 -14.04
C PRO A 68 -8.72 -2.86 -12.56
N VAL A 69 -9.29 -1.80 -11.96
CA VAL A 69 -8.97 -1.33 -10.59
C VAL A 69 -9.25 -2.38 -9.52
N ALA A 70 -10.36 -3.12 -9.67
CA ALA A 70 -10.83 -4.10 -8.69
C ALA A 70 -9.79 -5.21 -8.45
N ASP A 71 -9.03 -5.56 -9.48
CA ASP A 71 -7.98 -6.59 -9.43
C ASP A 71 -6.70 -6.04 -8.78
N THR A 72 -6.42 -4.74 -8.91
CA THR A 72 -5.17 -4.13 -8.41
C THR A 72 -5.20 -3.85 -6.91
N LEU A 73 -6.33 -3.37 -6.38
CA LEU A 73 -6.48 -3.15 -4.92
C LEU A 73 -6.49 -4.49 -4.17
N ALA A 74 -7.23 -5.49 -4.67
CA ALA A 74 -7.27 -6.82 -4.09
C ALA A 74 -5.88 -7.48 -4.04
N ARG A 75 -5.07 -7.38 -5.12
CA ARG A 75 -3.72 -7.95 -5.16
C ARG A 75 -2.70 -7.24 -4.26
N LEU A 76 -2.88 -5.95 -4.00
CA LEU A 76 -1.99 -5.21 -3.08
C LEU A 76 -2.29 -5.56 -1.63
N ASP A 77 -3.56 -5.71 -1.26
CA ASP A 77 -3.97 -6.21 0.06
C ASP A 77 -3.50 -7.66 0.28
N GLU A 78 -3.64 -8.52 -0.72
CA GLU A 78 -3.20 -9.93 -0.62
C GLU A 78 -1.67 -10.07 -0.49
N ARG A 79 -0.92 -9.17 -1.13
CA ARG A 79 0.55 -9.14 -1.03
C ARG A 79 1.06 -8.47 0.25
N ALA A 80 0.28 -7.59 0.87
CA ALA A 80 0.55 -7.04 2.20
C ALA A 80 0.14 -8.00 3.33
N ALA A 81 -0.82 -8.90 3.08
CA ALA A 81 -1.33 -9.88 4.03
C ALA A 81 -0.55 -11.22 4.04
N ALA A 82 0.49 -11.38 3.22
CA ALA A 82 1.34 -12.57 3.28
C ALA A 82 2.07 -12.63 4.64
N PRO A 83 1.81 -13.65 5.48
CA PRO A 83 2.37 -13.70 6.82
C PRO A 83 3.89 -13.95 6.74
N SER A 84 4.65 -12.99 7.27
CA SER A 84 6.06 -13.18 7.62
C SER A 84 6.13 -14.27 8.68
N ARG A 85 6.42 -15.50 8.24
CA ARG A 85 6.52 -16.71 9.07
C ARG A 85 7.48 -16.44 10.26
N PRO A 86 7.03 -16.45 11.52
CA PRO A 86 7.95 -16.30 12.63
C PRO A 86 8.81 -17.56 12.73
N LYS A 87 10.15 -17.38 12.72
CA LYS A 87 11.12 -18.41 13.10
C LYS A 87 10.82 -18.82 14.54
N ARG A 88 10.20 -19.99 14.71
CA ARG A 88 9.96 -20.64 16.00
C ARG A 88 11.33 -20.97 16.62
N ALA A 89 11.71 -20.25 17.67
CA ALA A 89 12.87 -20.59 18.50
C ALA A 89 12.58 -21.89 19.29
N PRO A 90 13.55 -22.80 19.46
CA PRO A 90 13.35 -24.02 20.24
C PRO A 90 13.29 -23.69 21.74
N LYS A 91 12.28 -24.22 22.45
CA LYS A 91 12.20 -24.14 23.91
C LYS A 91 13.27 -25.06 24.54
N PRO A 92 13.91 -24.65 25.65
CA PRO A 92 14.84 -25.51 26.38
C PRO A 92 14.08 -26.59 27.15
N ALA A 93 14.53 -27.84 27.03
CA ALA A 93 14.07 -28.94 27.84
C ALA A 93 14.69 -28.83 29.24
N HIS A 94 13.86 -28.85 30.28
CA HIS A 94 14.32 -29.10 31.64
C HIS A 94 13.48 -30.23 32.23
N ASP A 95 14.21 -31.30 32.59
CA ASP A 95 13.81 -32.47 33.38
C ASP A 95 12.90 -32.16 34.58
N ARG A 96 11.97 -33.08 34.88
CA ARG A 96 12.05 -33.97 36.07
C ARG A 96 10.76 -34.78 36.32
N GLU A 97 10.93 -36.09 36.55
CA GLU A 97 10.32 -36.94 37.61
C GLU A 97 8.76 -36.99 37.74
N ARG A 98 8.01 -38.09 37.87
CA ARG A 98 8.18 -39.55 38.19
C ARG A 98 6.92 -40.27 37.67
N PRO A 99 6.95 -41.60 37.39
CA PRO A 99 5.73 -42.40 37.40
C PRO A 99 5.67 -43.30 38.64
N SER A 100 4.51 -43.33 39.30
CA SER A 100 4.03 -44.46 40.11
C SER A 100 2.56 -44.22 40.47
N PRO A 101 1.76 -45.26 40.75
CA PRO A 101 1.72 -46.58 40.10
C PRO A 101 0.26 -47.02 39.78
N ASP A 102 0.12 -48.17 39.11
CA ASP A 102 -1.11 -48.96 39.01
C ASP A 102 -1.69 -49.35 40.39
N ALA A 103 -3.01 -49.26 40.55
CA ALA A 103 -3.93 -50.23 41.18
C ALA A 103 -5.31 -49.59 41.45
#